data_AF-A0AAJ1Q2F8-F1
#
_entry.id   AF-A0AAJ1Q2F8-F1
#
_cell.length_a   1.000
_cell.length_b   1.000
_cell.length_c   1.000
_cell.angle_alpha   90.00
_cell.angle_beta   90.00
_cell.angle_gamma   90.00
#
_symmetry.space_group_name_H-M   'P 1'
#
loop_
_entity.id
_entity.type
_entity.pdbx_description
1 polymer ?
#
loop_
_entity_poly.entity_id
_entity_poly.type
_entity_poly.pdbx_seq_one_letter_code
_entity_poly.pdbx_strand_id
1 'polypeptide(L)'
;MSSSASFTPKNSVRYPAPDLARGFMLILIAVANVPFWLSFFPDNPEYSLSDQWWVFIRGMFIDHRSYPLFSMLFGFGLMTMVLRRQRAYVERRIDELDENLPGMPDQVRATWIAGFENESIDDSRRLIRRRGWWMLLFGFVHALFFSGDIIGAYALVAIVFAGLIARRRFTILTVIALIVLAVMTLSQLGAESFVNWGESLKGFGGATNTQMTNAPADLMLGWYYPLISVFGWVFSSLLGLIMTTILPATVFGAWLATTDYISRPDVHKGRLMLVAFLGLALGALGGLSYSLKDSGLMDSYFFGQDALHEITGLLGAAGWLALLGLLAGPARENLGGVRHFFIAVGKRSMTAYVGQTVLFLATFIALGLAGIRGVSQTLGLAIALAVWTLMALFCWVLESKGYQRGPLEVLLRRAVARSAGTHPVPRIPHMIQPAGIDAVNTPQSALTPMSAYAPPADTER
;
A
#
# COMPACT_ATOMS: atom_id res chain seq x y z
N MET A 1 33.65 6.10 -12.93
CA MET A 1 33.13 6.02 -11.55
C MET A 1 31.97 7.00 -11.43
N SER A 2 30.74 6.51 -11.60
CA SER A 2 29.52 7.33 -11.62
C SER A 2 28.93 7.35 -10.22
N SER A 3 28.82 8.55 -9.63
CA SER A 3 28.08 8.80 -8.40
C SER A 3 26.61 8.41 -8.61
N SER A 4 26.24 7.24 -8.10
CA SER A 4 24.86 6.84 -7.97
C SER A 4 24.18 7.82 -7.01
N ALA A 5 23.53 8.84 -7.58
CA ALA A 5 22.81 9.89 -6.88
C ALA A 5 21.96 9.31 -5.74
N SER A 6 22.43 9.54 -4.51
CA SER A 6 21.62 9.27 -3.33
C SER A 6 20.49 10.29 -3.32
N PHE A 7 19.29 9.87 -3.71
CA PHE A 7 18.02 10.63 -3.52
C PHE A 7 17.65 10.83 -2.03
N THR A 8 18.64 10.91 -1.16
CA THR A 8 18.52 11.08 0.28
C THR A 8 19.71 11.92 0.71
N PRO A 9 19.48 13.12 1.27
CA PRO A 9 20.47 13.72 2.16
C PRO A 9 20.85 12.67 3.22
N LYS A 10 22.14 12.57 3.57
CA LYS A 10 22.64 11.60 4.56
C LYS A 10 21.91 11.68 5.92
N ASN A 11 21.15 12.74 6.19
CA ASN A 11 20.48 13.03 7.46
C ASN A 11 18.94 13.14 7.40
N SER A 12 18.24 12.56 6.41
CA SER A 12 16.77 12.61 6.45
C SER A 12 16.22 11.70 7.56
N VAL A 13 15.65 12.30 8.60
CA VAL A 13 14.97 11.58 9.70
C VAL A 13 13.92 10.63 9.10
N ARG A 14 14.14 9.33 9.28
CA ARG A 14 13.24 8.28 8.80
C ARG A 14 12.25 7.96 9.91
N TYR A 15 10.96 8.14 9.65
CA TYR A 15 9.93 7.85 10.64
C TYR A 15 9.91 6.34 10.95
N PRO A 16 10.09 5.94 12.21
CA PRO A 16 10.17 4.52 12.58
C PRO A 16 8.80 3.84 12.55
N ALA A 17 7.72 4.59 12.81
CA ALA A 17 6.37 4.05 12.91
C ALA A 17 5.88 3.31 11.66
N PRO A 18 5.97 3.88 10.44
CA PRO A 18 5.55 3.17 9.23
C PRO A 18 6.36 1.91 8.94
N ASP A 19 7.68 1.93 9.19
CA ASP A 19 8.53 0.78 8.92
C ASP A 19 8.30 -0.32 9.99
N LEU A 20 8.17 0.02 11.26
CA LEU A 20 7.81 -0.95 12.30
C LEU A 20 6.44 -1.58 12.02
N ALA A 21 5.44 -0.77 11.68
CA ALA A 21 4.10 -1.26 11.38
C ALA A 21 4.10 -2.20 10.16
N ARG A 22 4.87 -1.88 9.10
CA ARG A 22 5.06 -2.79 7.96
C ARG A 22 5.73 -4.11 8.37
N GLY A 23 6.76 -4.04 9.22
CA GLY A 23 7.47 -5.22 9.71
C GLY A 23 6.57 -6.16 10.50
N PHE A 24 5.78 -5.61 11.42
CA PHE A 24 4.82 -6.37 12.23
C PHE A 24 3.71 -6.97 11.38
N MET A 25 3.17 -6.19 10.44
CA MET A 25 2.11 -6.65 9.55
C MET A 25 2.47 -7.85 8.68
N LEU A 26 3.76 -8.06 8.40
CA LEU A 26 4.17 -9.23 7.64
C LEU A 26 3.87 -10.54 8.39
N ILE A 27 3.69 -10.50 9.72
CA ILE A 27 3.15 -11.64 10.48
C ILE A 27 1.67 -11.84 10.12
N LEU A 28 0.89 -10.76 10.23
CA LEU A 28 -0.56 -10.78 10.01
C LEU A 28 -0.91 -11.23 8.59
N ILE A 29 -0.16 -10.77 7.59
CA ILE A 29 -0.39 -11.15 6.19
C ILE A 29 0.04 -12.60 5.93
N ALA A 30 1.12 -13.09 6.56
CA ALA A 30 1.53 -14.48 6.43
C ALA A 30 0.45 -15.42 6.99
N VAL A 31 -0.11 -15.05 8.15
CA VAL A 31 -1.23 -15.75 8.77
C VAL A 31 -2.49 -15.69 7.91
N ALA A 32 -2.90 -14.50 7.46
CA ALA A 32 -4.13 -14.31 6.69
C ALA A 32 -4.12 -15.07 5.35
N ASN A 33 -2.93 -15.36 4.82
CA ASN A 33 -2.76 -16.12 3.57
C ASN A 33 -2.70 -17.64 3.77
N VAL A 34 -2.67 -18.15 5.01
CA VAL A 34 -2.65 -19.60 5.27
C VAL A 34 -3.81 -20.33 4.56
N PRO A 35 -5.09 -19.88 4.65
CA PRO A 35 -6.19 -20.59 4.02
C PRO A 35 -6.04 -20.78 2.51
N PHE A 36 -5.41 -19.82 1.83
CA PHE A 36 -5.10 -19.94 0.39
C PHE A 36 -4.15 -21.12 0.12
N TRP A 37 -3.16 -21.34 0.97
CA TRP A 37 -2.24 -22.46 0.79
C TRP A 37 -2.87 -23.79 1.18
N LEU A 38 -3.74 -23.79 2.20
CA LEU A 38 -4.49 -24.97 2.62
C LEU A 38 -5.42 -25.47 1.50
N SER A 39 -5.98 -24.58 0.67
CA SER A 39 -6.90 -24.98 -0.42
C SER A 39 -6.24 -25.78 -1.55
N PHE A 40 -4.91 -25.92 -1.57
CA PHE A 40 -4.21 -26.80 -2.52
C PHE A 40 -4.22 -28.27 -2.09
N PHE A 41 -4.59 -28.56 -0.84
CA PHE A 41 -4.74 -29.92 -0.38
C PHE A 41 -6.13 -30.49 -0.71
N PRO A 42 -6.22 -31.76 -1.13
CA PRO A 42 -7.50 -32.37 -1.48
C PRO A 42 -8.39 -32.60 -0.26
N ASP A 43 -7.80 -32.86 0.90
CA ASP A 43 -8.54 -33.17 2.12
C ASP A 43 -8.61 -31.90 2.99
N ASN A 44 -9.81 -31.53 3.43
CA ASN A 44 -10.04 -30.47 4.41
C ASN A 44 -10.24 -31.12 5.78
N PRO A 45 -9.24 -31.13 6.67
CA PRO A 45 -9.38 -31.75 7.98
C PRO A 45 -10.50 -31.09 8.78
N GLU A 46 -11.28 -31.89 9.50
CA GLU A 46 -12.28 -31.36 10.43
C GLU A 46 -11.60 -30.44 11.46
N TYR A 47 -12.27 -29.34 11.82
CA TYR A 47 -11.71 -28.38 12.76
C TYR A 47 -11.67 -28.97 14.16
N SER A 48 -10.46 -29.23 14.66
CA SER A 48 -10.23 -29.48 16.07
C SER A 48 -10.59 -28.25 16.91
N LEU A 49 -10.76 -28.40 18.22
CA LEU A 49 -11.06 -27.27 19.10
C LEU A 49 -10.02 -26.14 19.00
N SER A 50 -8.73 -26.48 18.82
CA SER A 50 -7.68 -25.46 18.59
C SER A 50 -7.84 -24.76 17.25
N ASP A 51 -8.27 -25.46 16.21
CA ASP A 51 -8.53 -24.85 14.90
C ASP A 51 -9.72 -23.88 14.98
N GLN A 52 -10.80 -24.28 15.64
CA GLN A 52 -11.98 -23.43 15.82
C GLN A 52 -11.61 -22.13 16.57
N TRP A 53 -10.93 -22.24 17.72
CA TRP A 53 -10.49 -21.05 18.47
C TRP A 53 -9.52 -20.18 17.68
N TRP A 54 -8.61 -20.79 16.92
CA TRP A 54 -7.68 -20.05 16.10
C TRP A 54 -8.40 -19.29 14.98
N VAL A 55 -9.27 -19.94 14.22
CA VAL A 55 -10.08 -19.31 13.17
C VAL A 55 -10.94 -18.19 13.75
N PHE A 56 -11.54 -18.40 14.93
CA PHE A 56 -12.31 -17.38 15.63
C PHE A 56 -11.47 -16.13 15.97
N ILE A 57 -10.31 -16.31 16.61
CA ILE A 57 -9.40 -15.20 16.98
C ILE A 57 -8.88 -14.48 15.72
N ARG A 58 -8.51 -15.25 14.69
CA ARG A 58 -8.03 -14.73 13.41
C ARG A 58 -9.10 -13.89 12.72
N GLY A 59 -10.35 -14.34 12.68
CA GLY A 59 -11.48 -13.59 12.15
C GLY A 59 -11.71 -12.26 12.86
N MET A 60 -11.61 -12.23 14.20
CA MET A 60 -11.86 -10.99 14.94
C MET A 60 -10.76 -9.94 14.76
N PHE A 61 -9.49 -10.35 14.68
CA PHE A 61 -8.35 -9.43 14.80
C PHE A 61 -7.47 -9.31 13.56
N ILE A 62 -7.49 -10.28 12.64
CA ILE A 62 -6.50 -10.39 11.55
C ILE A 62 -7.16 -10.31 10.19
N ASP A 63 -8.11 -11.20 9.92
CA ASP A 63 -8.76 -11.31 8.61
C ASP A 63 -9.56 -10.04 8.32
N HIS A 64 -9.47 -9.54 7.08
CA HIS A 64 -10.08 -8.28 6.64
C HIS A 64 -9.64 -7.01 7.41
N ARG A 65 -8.64 -7.09 8.32
CA ARG A 65 -8.00 -5.94 9.00
C ARG A 65 -6.57 -5.71 8.49
N SER A 66 -5.86 -6.80 8.20
CA SER A 66 -4.46 -6.78 7.73
C SER A 66 -4.31 -6.10 6.36
N TYR A 67 -5.18 -6.40 5.40
CA TYR A 67 -5.18 -5.81 4.05
C TYR A 67 -5.42 -4.29 4.04
N PRO A 68 -6.48 -3.75 4.69
CA PRO A 68 -6.66 -2.30 4.78
C PRO A 68 -5.52 -1.63 5.55
N LEU A 69 -4.99 -2.24 6.60
CA LEU A 69 -3.83 -1.68 7.32
C LEU A 69 -2.60 -1.53 6.41
N PHE A 70 -2.32 -2.53 5.55
CA PHE A 70 -1.24 -2.44 4.58
C PHE A 70 -1.50 -1.37 3.52
N SER A 71 -2.75 -1.23 3.11
CA SER A 71 -3.20 -0.18 2.19
C SER A 71 -3.00 1.23 2.80
N MET A 72 -3.28 1.42 4.08
CA MET A 72 -2.98 2.68 4.79
C MET A 72 -1.48 2.99 4.79
N LEU A 73 -0.62 2.00 5.11
CA LEU A 73 0.83 2.21 5.08
C LEU A 73 1.39 2.41 3.66
N PHE A 74 0.76 1.82 2.66
CA PHE A 74 1.08 2.05 1.26
C PHE A 74 0.74 3.50 0.86
N GLY A 75 -0.48 3.96 1.15
CA GLY A 75 -0.92 5.34 0.93
C GLY A 75 -0.04 6.36 1.64
N PHE A 76 0.28 6.09 2.91
CA PHE A 76 1.21 6.93 3.69
C PHE A 76 2.58 7.02 3.01
N GLY A 77 3.10 5.89 2.53
CA GLY A 77 4.38 5.81 1.82
C GLY A 77 4.37 6.57 0.49
N LEU A 78 3.29 6.45 -0.29
CA LEU A 78 3.12 7.18 -1.54
C LEU A 78 3.08 8.68 -1.30
N MET A 79 2.26 9.16 -0.37
CA MET A 79 2.18 10.59 -0.10
C MET A 79 3.49 11.14 0.46
N THR A 80 4.16 10.41 1.36
CA THR A 80 5.50 10.80 1.83
C THR A 80 6.50 10.95 0.67
N MET A 81 6.43 10.06 -0.33
CA MET A 81 7.26 10.16 -1.54
C MET A 81 6.90 11.40 -2.36
N VAL A 82 5.61 11.71 -2.53
CA VAL A 82 5.13 12.91 -3.22
C VAL A 82 5.64 14.18 -2.55
N LEU A 83 5.40 14.32 -1.24
CA LEU A 83 5.80 15.49 -0.46
C LEU A 83 7.31 15.75 -0.58
N ARG A 84 8.11 14.69 -0.45
CA ARG A 84 9.57 14.77 -0.57
C ARG A 84 10.01 15.12 -1.98
N ARG A 85 9.40 14.52 -3.00
CA ARG A 85 9.74 14.76 -4.41
C ARG A 85 9.41 16.18 -4.82
N GLN A 86 8.23 16.69 -4.44
CA GLN A 86 7.81 18.05 -4.74
C GLN A 86 8.72 19.07 -4.07
N ARG A 87 8.99 18.91 -2.77
CA ARG A 87 9.91 19.79 -2.03
C ARG A 87 11.29 19.85 -2.67
N ALA A 88 11.90 18.69 -2.92
CA ALA A 88 13.24 18.62 -3.51
C ALA A 88 13.29 19.14 -4.96
N TYR A 89 12.17 19.09 -5.70
CA TYR A 89 12.05 19.68 -7.02
C TYR A 89 12.03 21.21 -6.92
N VAL A 90 11.16 21.76 -6.06
CA VAL A 90 11.03 23.21 -5.87
C VAL A 90 12.32 23.81 -5.32
N GLU A 91 12.95 23.20 -4.32
CA GLU A 91 14.24 23.66 -3.76
C GLU A 91 15.31 23.77 -4.86
N ARG A 92 15.49 22.72 -5.67
CA ARG A 92 16.47 22.75 -6.77
C ARG A 92 16.17 23.86 -7.79
N ARG A 93 14.89 24.07 -8.12
CA ARG A 93 14.49 25.09 -9.09
C ARG A 93 14.63 26.50 -8.55
N ILE A 94 14.48 26.68 -7.24
CA ILE A 94 14.80 27.93 -6.55
C ILE A 94 16.32 28.18 -6.61
N ASP A 95 17.15 27.18 -6.33
CA ASP A 95 18.61 27.31 -6.43
C ASP A 95 19.02 27.71 -7.87
N GLU A 96 18.48 27.03 -8.89
CA GLU A 96 18.70 27.38 -10.30
C GLU A 96 18.17 28.78 -10.66
N LEU A 97 17.09 29.25 -10.03
CA LEU A 97 16.54 30.59 -10.25
C LEU A 97 17.45 31.66 -9.65
N ASP A 98 17.87 31.47 -8.41
CA ASP A 98 18.70 32.41 -7.66
C ASP A 98 20.12 32.50 -8.29
N GLU A 99 20.63 31.42 -8.89
CA GLU A 99 21.86 31.42 -9.70
C GLU A 99 21.73 32.20 -11.01
N ASN A 100 20.60 32.05 -11.72
CA ASN A 100 20.44 32.59 -13.08
C ASN A 100 19.92 34.03 -13.12
N LEU A 101 19.11 34.43 -12.14
CA LEU A 101 18.45 35.73 -12.05
C LEU A 101 18.54 36.32 -10.62
N PRO A 102 19.75 36.63 -10.12
CA PRO A 102 19.92 37.19 -8.78
C PRO A 102 19.28 38.59 -8.65
N GLY A 103 18.76 38.90 -7.46
CA GLY A 103 18.23 40.25 -7.15
C GLY A 103 16.86 40.57 -7.74
N MET A 104 16.10 39.55 -8.15
CA MET A 104 14.74 39.71 -8.68
C MET A 104 13.76 40.27 -7.63
N PRO A 105 12.78 41.13 -8.02
CA PRO A 105 11.72 41.57 -7.11
C PRO A 105 10.90 40.41 -6.54
N ASP A 106 10.51 40.50 -5.26
CA ASP A 106 9.80 39.44 -4.53
C ASP A 106 8.51 38.97 -5.22
N GLN A 107 7.75 39.88 -5.83
CA GLN A 107 6.51 39.55 -6.55
C GLN A 107 6.78 38.65 -7.76
N VAL A 108 7.85 38.92 -8.51
CA VAL A 108 8.23 38.11 -9.68
C VAL A 108 8.83 36.79 -9.20
N ARG A 109 9.59 36.79 -8.11
CA ARG A 109 10.09 35.55 -7.51
C ARG A 109 8.95 34.62 -7.08
N ALA A 110 7.88 35.18 -6.51
CA ALA A 110 6.70 34.41 -6.10
C ALA A 110 5.97 33.75 -7.29
N THR A 111 5.88 34.41 -8.46
CA THR A 111 5.25 33.79 -9.65
C THR A 111 6.06 32.64 -10.21
N TRP A 112 7.40 32.73 -10.19
CA TRP A 112 8.28 31.60 -10.55
C TRP A 112 8.11 30.41 -9.60
N ILE A 113 8.08 30.67 -8.28
CA ILE A 113 7.90 29.62 -7.27
C ILE A 113 6.56 28.90 -7.48
N ALA A 114 5.47 29.64 -7.73
CA ALA A 114 4.17 29.05 -8.04
C ALA A 114 4.20 28.19 -9.32
N GLY A 115 4.98 28.60 -10.33
CA GLY A 115 5.25 27.79 -11.52
C GLY A 115 5.97 26.48 -11.17
N PHE A 116 7.02 26.54 -10.36
CA PHE A 116 7.79 25.37 -9.92
C PHE A 116 6.94 24.39 -9.09
N GLU A 117 6.03 24.90 -8.26
CA GLU A 117 5.08 24.06 -7.53
C GLU A 117 4.19 23.25 -8.48
N ASN A 118 3.66 23.89 -9.52
CA ASN A 118 2.87 23.22 -10.56
C ASN A 118 3.67 22.16 -11.33
N GLU A 119 4.90 22.49 -11.74
CA GLU A 119 5.81 21.52 -12.38
C GLU A 119 6.11 20.32 -11.47
N SER A 120 6.31 20.57 -10.17
CA SER A 120 6.61 19.52 -9.19
C SER A 120 5.48 18.51 -9.02
N ILE A 121 4.23 18.95 -9.19
CA ILE A 121 3.04 18.08 -9.19
C ILE A 121 3.09 17.11 -10.37
N ASP A 122 3.44 17.58 -11.56
CA ASP A 122 3.52 16.72 -12.73
C ASP A 122 4.71 15.76 -12.66
N ASP A 123 5.87 16.20 -12.17
CA ASP A 123 7.03 15.35 -11.94
C ASP A 123 6.73 14.23 -10.92
N SER A 124 6.13 14.59 -9.77
CA SER A 124 5.73 13.60 -8.76
C SER A 124 4.64 12.64 -9.24
N ARG A 125 3.66 13.12 -10.02
CA ARG A 125 2.64 12.27 -10.69
C ARG A 125 3.29 11.23 -11.61
N ARG A 126 4.24 11.63 -12.45
CA ARG A 126 4.94 10.72 -13.36
C ARG A 126 5.74 9.67 -12.59
N LEU A 127 6.41 10.08 -11.50
CA LEU A 127 7.12 9.17 -10.61
C LEU A 127 6.18 8.09 -10.01
N ILE A 128 5.03 8.51 -9.44
CA ILE A 128 4.06 7.57 -8.87
C ILE A 128 3.56 6.59 -9.92
N ARG A 129 3.12 7.09 -11.09
CA ARG A 129 2.55 6.25 -12.15
C ARG A 129 3.58 5.26 -12.68
N ARG A 130 4.83 5.69 -12.87
CA ARG A 130 5.94 4.81 -13.30
C ARG A 130 6.24 3.74 -12.26
N ARG A 131 6.27 4.10 -10.98
CA ARG A 131 6.41 3.13 -9.89
C ARG A 131 5.24 2.15 -9.90
N GLY A 132 4.02 2.63 -10.10
CA GLY A 132 2.82 1.81 -10.26
C GLY A 132 2.96 0.79 -11.38
N TRP A 133 3.38 1.18 -12.59
CA TRP A 133 3.59 0.24 -13.70
C TRP A 133 4.60 -0.87 -13.38
N TRP A 134 5.72 -0.54 -12.74
CA TRP A 134 6.68 -1.55 -12.32
C TRP A 134 6.13 -2.43 -11.19
N MET A 135 5.37 -1.88 -10.25
CA MET A 135 4.67 -2.69 -9.25
C MET A 135 3.67 -3.64 -9.91
N LEU A 136 2.94 -3.20 -10.94
CA LEU A 136 1.99 -4.05 -11.67
C LEU A 136 2.71 -5.23 -12.33
N LEU A 137 3.88 -5.00 -12.92
CA LEU A 137 4.70 -6.08 -13.49
C LEU A 137 5.18 -7.06 -12.43
N PHE A 138 5.62 -6.58 -11.26
CA PHE A 138 6.02 -7.46 -10.16
C PHE A 138 4.82 -8.26 -9.64
N GLY A 139 3.65 -7.61 -9.51
CA GLY A 139 2.39 -8.28 -9.17
C GLY A 139 2.01 -9.35 -10.18
N PHE A 140 2.13 -9.06 -11.49
CA PHE A 140 1.89 -10.04 -12.56
C PHE A 140 2.79 -11.28 -12.44
N VAL A 141 4.10 -11.09 -12.22
CA VAL A 141 5.04 -12.21 -12.04
C VAL A 141 4.73 -12.97 -10.75
N HIS A 142 4.39 -12.26 -9.67
CA HIS A 142 4.02 -12.86 -8.40
C HIS A 142 2.72 -13.67 -8.50
N ALA A 143 1.76 -13.18 -9.28
CA ALA A 143 0.47 -13.79 -9.52
C ALA A 143 0.52 -15.11 -10.30
N LEU A 144 1.65 -15.44 -10.94
CA LEU A 144 1.87 -16.77 -11.52
C LEU A 144 1.84 -17.87 -10.46
N PHE A 145 2.15 -17.54 -9.20
CA PHE A 145 2.23 -18.49 -8.09
C PHE A 145 1.19 -18.22 -7.00
N PHE A 146 0.67 -16.99 -6.93
CA PHE A 146 -0.20 -16.56 -5.84
C PHE A 146 -1.24 -15.54 -6.35
N SER A 147 -2.46 -16.00 -6.65
CA SER A 147 -3.54 -15.14 -7.15
C SER A 147 -4.08 -14.14 -6.11
N GLY A 148 -3.75 -14.32 -4.82
CA GLY A 148 -4.05 -13.38 -3.73
C GLY A 148 -3.12 -12.16 -3.66
N ASP A 149 -2.28 -11.93 -4.68
CA ASP A 149 -1.33 -10.81 -4.68
C ASP A 149 -2.00 -9.44 -4.51
N ILE A 150 -1.50 -8.66 -3.55
CA ILE A 150 -1.98 -7.30 -3.27
C ILE A 150 -1.17 -6.22 -3.98
N ILE A 151 0.01 -6.55 -4.50
CA ILE A 151 0.89 -5.60 -5.18
C ILE A 151 0.19 -5.04 -6.43
N GLY A 152 -0.50 -5.91 -7.18
CA GLY A 152 -1.31 -5.55 -8.35
C GLY A 152 -2.36 -4.48 -8.06
N ALA A 153 -3.20 -4.70 -7.04
CA ALA A 153 -4.22 -3.72 -6.65
C ALA A 153 -3.61 -2.37 -6.24
N TYR A 154 -2.50 -2.37 -5.49
CA TYR A 154 -1.79 -1.12 -5.13
C TYR A 154 -1.15 -0.43 -6.32
N ALA A 155 -0.66 -1.20 -7.29
CA ALA A 155 -0.16 -0.66 -8.54
C ALA A 155 -1.26 0.07 -9.31
N LEU A 156 -2.46 -0.51 -9.40
CA LEU A 156 -3.62 0.12 -10.03
C LEU A 156 -4.01 1.43 -9.32
N VAL A 157 -4.06 1.45 -7.99
CA VAL A 157 -4.30 2.68 -7.24
C VAL A 157 -3.27 3.76 -7.59
N ALA A 158 -1.99 3.40 -7.62
CA ALA A 158 -0.92 4.33 -7.99
C ALA A 158 -1.04 4.82 -9.45
N ILE A 159 -1.41 3.97 -10.40
CA ILE A 159 -1.52 4.34 -11.82
C ILE A 159 -2.71 5.26 -12.08
N VAL A 160 -3.89 4.86 -11.59
CA VAL A 160 -5.18 5.52 -11.82
C VAL A 160 -5.23 6.84 -11.06
N PHE A 161 -4.91 6.82 -9.76
CA PHE A 161 -5.10 7.97 -8.88
C PHE A 161 -3.85 8.84 -8.69
N ALA A 162 -2.74 8.56 -9.38
CA ALA A 162 -1.50 9.36 -9.30
C ALA A 162 -1.74 10.88 -9.40
N GLY A 163 -2.59 11.31 -10.32
CA GLY A 163 -2.87 12.74 -10.53
C GLY A 163 -3.58 13.39 -9.36
N LEU A 164 -4.60 12.73 -8.80
CA LEU A 164 -5.34 13.21 -7.64
C LEU A 164 -4.48 13.20 -6.37
N ILE A 165 -3.67 12.15 -6.19
CA ILE A 165 -2.73 12.01 -5.07
C ILE A 165 -1.65 13.11 -5.15
N ALA A 166 -1.03 13.33 -6.31
CA ALA A 166 0.00 14.34 -6.49
C ALA A 166 -0.53 15.77 -6.25
N ARG A 167 -1.76 16.05 -6.69
CA ARG A 167 -2.46 17.33 -6.45
C ARG A 167 -3.10 17.43 -5.07
N ARG A 168 -3.00 16.38 -4.24
CA ARG A 168 -3.59 16.31 -2.89
C ARG A 168 -5.09 16.63 -2.88
N ARG A 169 -5.83 16.23 -3.92
CA ARG A 169 -7.29 16.45 -4.03
C ARG A 169 -8.07 15.47 -3.13
N PHE A 170 -7.84 15.58 -1.81
CA PHE A 170 -8.39 14.66 -0.82
C PHE A 170 -9.91 14.64 -0.80
N THR A 171 -10.59 15.77 -1.03
CA THR A 171 -12.06 15.79 -1.10
C THR A 171 -12.59 14.84 -2.18
N ILE A 172 -12.05 14.90 -3.39
CA ILE A 172 -12.46 14.02 -4.50
C ILE A 172 -12.09 12.57 -4.19
N LEU A 173 -10.87 12.33 -3.67
CA LEU A 173 -10.43 11.00 -3.29
C LEU A 173 -11.32 10.37 -2.21
N THR A 174 -11.75 11.15 -1.21
CA THR A 174 -12.66 10.70 -0.15
C THR A 174 -14.05 10.41 -0.71
N VAL A 175 -14.59 11.25 -1.61
CA VAL A 175 -15.88 10.97 -2.27
C VAL A 175 -15.81 9.66 -3.05
N ILE A 176 -14.75 9.45 -3.85
CA ILE A 176 -14.56 8.19 -4.59
C ILE A 176 -14.43 7.00 -3.62
N ALA A 177 -13.67 7.15 -2.53
CA ALA A 177 -13.54 6.12 -1.50
C ALA A 177 -14.88 5.76 -0.85
N LEU A 178 -15.71 6.75 -0.53
CA LEU A 178 -17.04 6.51 0.05
C LEU A 178 -17.98 5.83 -0.95
N ILE A 179 -17.91 6.20 -2.24
CA ILE A 179 -18.66 5.52 -3.31
C ILE A 179 -18.20 4.06 -3.42
N VAL A 180 -16.89 3.80 -3.43
CA VAL A 180 -16.35 2.43 -3.46
C VAL A 180 -16.82 1.63 -2.25
N LEU A 181 -16.79 2.21 -1.05
CA LEU A 181 -17.28 1.55 0.17
C LEU A 181 -18.77 1.23 0.08
N ALA A 182 -19.58 2.17 -0.44
CA ALA A 182 -21.02 1.96 -0.63
C ALA A 182 -21.31 0.87 -1.67
N VAL A 183 -20.62 0.88 -2.81
CA VAL A 183 -20.75 -0.14 -3.87
C VAL A 183 -20.37 -1.52 -3.34
N MET A 184 -19.25 -1.62 -2.61
CA MET A 184 -18.79 -2.85 -1.97
C MET A 184 -19.79 -3.37 -0.92
N THR A 185 -20.38 -2.48 -0.13
CA THR A 185 -21.40 -2.85 0.87
C THR A 185 -22.68 -3.35 0.20
N LEU A 186 -23.16 -2.62 -0.81
CA LEU A 186 -24.38 -2.97 -1.54
C LEU A 186 -24.21 -4.26 -2.35
N SER A 187 -23.03 -4.52 -2.92
CA SER A 187 -22.77 -5.76 -3.65
C SER A 187 -22.79 -6.98 -2.73
N GLN A 188 -22.21 -6.88 -1.53
CA GLN A 188 -22.27 -7.93 -0.51
C GLN A 188 -23.72 -8.19 -0.07
N LEU A 189 -24.48 -7.15 0.27
CA LEU A 189 -25.90 -7.28 0.65
C LEU A 189 -26.76 -7.87 -0.49
N GLY A 190 -26.48 -7.47 -1.72
CA GLY A 190 -27.13 -7.99 -2.92
C GLY A 190 -26.81 -9.47 -3.17
N ALA A 191 -25.55 -9.87 -2.99
CA ALA A 191 -25.13 -11.27 -3.10
C ALA A 191 -25.80 -12.15 -2.04
N GLU A 192 -25.83 -11.71 -0.77
CA GLU A 192 -26.56 -12.41 0.30
C GLU A 192 -28.05 -12.53 -0.01
N SER A 193 -28.68 -11.44 -0.48
CA SER A 193 -30.09 -11.45 -0.88
C SER A 193 -30.37 -12.40 -2.04
N PHE A 194 -29.48 -12.46 -3.03
CA PHE A 194 -29.59 -13.38 -4.16
C PHE A 194 -29.51 -14.84 -3.72
N VAL A 195 -28.58 -15.18 -2.81
CA VAL A 195 -28.46 -16.54 -2.24
C VAL A 195 -29.72 -16.90 -1.45
N ASN A 196 -30.17 -16.04 -0.54
CA ASN A 196 -31.37 -16.27 0.27
C ASN A 196 -32.63 -16.42 -0.61
N TRP A 197 -32.74 -15.64 -1.69
CA TRP A 197 -33.82 -15.77 -2.67
C TRP A 197 -33.74 -17.11 -3.43
N GLY A 198 -32.55 -17.52 -3.86
CA GLY A 198 -32.32 -18.82 -4.50
C GLY A 198 -32.67 -20.01 -3.61
N GLU A 199 -32.34 -19.95 -2.31
CA GLU A 199 -32.74 -20.97 -1.33
C GLU A 199 -34.26 -21.01 -1.12
N SER A 200 -34.90 -19.85 -1.09
CA SER A 200 -36.36 -19.77 -1.00
C SER A 200 -37.04 -20.48 -2.18
N LEU A 201 -36.47 -20.40 -3.40
CA LEU A 201 -36.96 -21.11 -4.58
C LEU A 201 -36.75 -22.63 -4.52
N LYS A 202 -35.71 -23.13 -3.83
CA LYS A 202 -35.53 -24.57 -3.58
C LYS A 202 -36.69 -25.13 -2.75
N GLY A 203 -37.20 -24.34 -1.79
CA GLY A 203 -38.38 -24.68 -1.00
C GLY A 203 -39.67 -24.85 -1.81
N PHE A 204 -39.73 -24.32 -3.02
CA PHE A 204 -40.85 -24.46 -3.97
C PHE A 204 -40.60 -25.51 -5.08
N GLY A 205 -39.58 -26.37 -4.94
CA GLY A 205 -39.28 -27.41 -5.92
C GLY A 205 -38.45 -26.94 -7.13
N GLY A 206 -37.89 -25.73 -7.09
CA GLY A 206 -36.97 -25.22 -8.10
C GLY A 206 -35.58 -25.86 -7.97
N ALA A 207 -35.22 -26.76 -8.88
CA ALA A 207 -33.86 -27.30 -8.98
C ALA A 207 -32.93 -26.27 -9.63
N THR A 208 -32.25 -25.47 -8.82
CA THR A 208 -31.02 -24.79 -9.23
C THR A 208 -29.87 -25.33 -8.39
N ASN A 209 -28.97 -26.09 -9.03
CA ASN A 209 -27.71 -26.53 -8.42
C ASN A 209 -26.83 -25.29 -8.21
N THR A 210 -27.04 -24.59 -7.09
CA THR A 210 -26.19 -23.50 -6.61
C THR A 210 -25.13 -24.00 -5.63
N GLN A 211 -24.63 -25.22 -5.81
CA GLN A 211 -23.31 -25.51 -5.25
C GLN A 211 -22.31 -24.75 -6.09
N MET A 212 -21.87 -23.60 -5.57
CA MET A 212 -20.64 -22.96 -5.97
C MET A 212 -19.54 -23.97 -5.63
N THR A 213 -19.28 -24.90 -6.54
CA THR A 213 -18.27 -25.93 -6.36
C THR A 213 -16.95 -25.19 -6.15
N ASN A 214 -16.23 -25.55 -5.09
CA ASN A 214 -14.82 -25.20 -4.95
C ASN A 214 -14.18 -25.41 -6.33
N ALA A 215 -13.40 -24.43 -6.82
CA ALA A 215 -12.71 -24.59 -8.09
C ALA A 215 -12.06 -25.99 -8.08
N PRO A 216 -12.42 -26.90 -9.00
CA PRO A 216 -12.05 -28.30 -8.87
C PRO A 216 -10.56 -28.38 -8.59
N ALA A 217 -10.15 -29.20 -7.61
CA ALA A 217 -8.75 -29.32 -7.20
C ALA A 217 -7.81 -29.54 -8.40
N ASP A 218 -8.33 -30.16 -9.47
CA ASP A 218 -7.68 -30.32 -10.78
C ASP A 218 -7.25 -29.00 -11.44
N LEU A 219 -8.01 -27.91 -11.29
CA LEU A 219 -7.64 -26.57 -11.78
C LEU A 219 -6.52 -25.93 -10.94
N MET A 220 -6.49 -26.21 -9.64
CA MET A 220 -5.48 -25.69 -8.70
C MET A 220 -4.14 -26.43 -8.82
N LEU A 221 -4.17 -27.72 -9.16
CA LEU A 221 -2.99 -28.59 -9.24
C LEU A 221 -2.53 -28.87 -10.68
N GLY A 222 -3.24 -28.35 -11.69
CA GLY A 222 -2.90 -28.50 -13.10
C GLY A 222 -1.64 -27.73 -13.51
N TRP A 223 -0.91 -28.23 -14.51
CA TRP A 223 0.26 -27.55 -15.09
C TRP A 223 -0.06 -26.14 -15.63
N TYR A 224 -1.33 -25.88 -15.95
CA TYR A 224 -1.86 -24.60 -16.42
C TYR A 224 -2.26 -23.65 -15.27
N TYR A 225 -2.05 -24.04 -14.00
CA TYR A 225 -2.35 -23.20 -12.83
C TYR A 225 -1.81 -21.77 -12.94
N PRO A 226 -0.55 -21.52 -13.38
CA PRO A 226 -0.06 -20.15 -13.50
C PRO A 226 -0.90 -19.25 -14.41
N LEU A 227 -1.51 -19.81 -15.47
CA LEU A 227 -2.40 -19.07 -16.37
C LEU A 227 -3.73 -18.73 -15.69
N ILE A 228 -4.33 -19.70 -14.98
CA ILE A 228 -5.57 -19.48 -14.22
C ILE A 228 -5.33 -18.48 -13.10
N SER A 229 -4.21 -18.61 -12.38
CA SER A 229 -3.84 -17.73 -11.29
C SER A 229 -3.68 -16.29 -11.76
N VAL A 230 -2.99 -16.06 -12.88
CA VAL A 230 -2.88 -14.72 -13.50
C VAL A 230 -4.23 -14.21 -13.98
N PHE A 231 -5.06 -15.04 -14.61
CA PHE A 231 -6.38 -14.62 -15.08
C PHE A 231 -7.29 -14.21 -13.91
N GLY A 232 -7.34 -15.03 -12.86
CA GLY A 232 -8.04 -14.72 -11.62
C GLY A 232 -7.50 -13.46 -10.94
N TRP A 233 -6.17 -13.28 -10.93
CA TRP A 233 -5.52 -12.09 -10.39
C TRP A 233 -5.84 -10.81 -11.18
N VAL A 234 -5.92 -10.86 -12.51
CA VAL A 234 -6.33 -9.70 -13.31
C VAL A 234 -7.73 -9.27 -12.91
N PHE A 235 -8.67 -10.22 -12.82
CA PHE A 235 -10.04 -9.93 -12.43
C PHE A 235 -10.13 -9.43 -10.99
N SER A 236 -9.46 -10.10 -10.04
CA SER A 236 -9.47 -9.71 -8.62
C SER A 236 -8.79 -8.37 -8.38
N SER A 237 -7.73 -8.03 -9.12
CA SER A 237 -7.06 -6.73 -9.02
C SER A 237 -7.95 -5.59 -9.55
N LEU A 238 -8.62 -5.81 -10.69
CA LEU A 238 -9.51 -4.81 -11.29
C LEU A 238 -10.77 -4.60 -10.45
N LEU A 239 -11.46 -5.68 -10.08
CA LEU A 239 -12.60 -5.60 -9.17
C LEU A 239 -12.17 -5.12 -7.79
N GLY A 240 -10.96 -5.46 -7.35
CA GLY A 240 -10.41 -5.04 -6.07
C GLY A 240 -10.40 -3.52 -5.90
N LEU A 241 -10.30 -2.74 -6.99
CA LEU A 241 -10.34 -1.30 -6.93
C LEU A 241 -11.71 -0.73 -6.49
N ILE A 242 -12.79 -1.49 -6.74
CA ILE A 242 -14.18 -1.08 -6.50
C ILE A 242 -14.92 -1.97 -5.49
N MET A 243 -14.42 -3.16 -5.20
CA MET A 243 -15.03 -4.17 -4.33
C MET A 243 -14.19 -4.46 -3.06
N THR A 244 -13.18 -3.65 -2.75
CA THR A 244 -12.40 -3.82 -1.50
C THR A 244 -12.17 -2.50 -0.78
N THR A 245 -11.75 -2.62 0.47
CA THR A 245 -11.35 -1.49 1.32
C THR A 245 -9.99 -0.87 0.96
N ILE A 246 -9.31 -1.36 -0.09
CA ILE A 246 -7.96 -0.91 -0.49
C ILE A 246 -7.92 0.60 -0.79
N LEU A 247 -8.84 1.10 -1.62
CA LEU A 247 -8.83 2.51 -2.00
C LEU A 247 -9.15 3.44 -0.80
N PRO A 248 -10.24 3.22 -0.04
CA PRO A 248 -10.51 4.01 1.17
C PRO A 248 -9.35 4.03 2.16
N ALA A 249 -8.75 2.86 2.44
CA ALA A 249 -7.62 2.74 3.33
C ALA A 249 -6.38 3.47 2.78
N THR A 250 -6.10 3.37 1.48
CA THR A 250 -4.98 4.07 0.84
C THR A 250 -5.15 5.59 0.90
N VAL A 251 -6.36 6.10 0.67
CA VAL A 251 -6.68 7.53 0.77
C VAL A 251 -6.51 8.01 2.21
N PHE A 252 -7.02 7.27 3.19
CA PHE A 252 -6.86 7.57 4.61
C PHE A 252 -5.37 7.62 5.01
N GLY A 253 -4.59 6.63 4.61
CA GLY A 253 -3.15 6.60 4.85
C GLY A 253 -2.39 7.74 4.19
N ALA A 254 -2.74 8.09 2.95
CA ALA A 254 -2.16 9.23 2.24
C ALA A 254 -2.48 10.56 2.94
N TRP A 255 -3.71 10.73 3.43
CA TRP A 255 -4.09 11.89 4.24
C TRP A 255 -3.28 11.93 5.54
N LEU A 256 -3.14 10.80 6.22
CA LEU A 256 -2.40 10.70 7.49
C LEU A 256 -0.93 11.13 7.35
N ALA A 257 -0.30 10.91 6.19
CA ALA A 257 1.05 11.39 5.90
C ALA A 257 1.19 12.92 5.80
N THR A 258 0.08 13.65 5.66
CA THR A 258 0.06 15.12 5.72
C THR A 258 -0.17 15.66 7.13
N THR A 259 -0.36 14.78 8.10
CA THR A 259 -0.57 15.12 9.52
C THR A 259 0.63 14.73 10.37
N ASP A 260 0.62 15.11 11.65
CA ASP A 260 1.64 14.74 12.61
C ASP A 260 1.27 13.55 13.52
N TYR A 261 0.10 12.93 13.33
CA TYR A 261 -0.40 11.83 14.18
C TYR A 261 0.55 10.64 14.27
N ILE A 262 1.08 10.16 13.14
CA ILE A 262 1.97 8.99 13.08
C ILE A 262 3.45 9.36 13.18
N SER A 263 3.81 10.59 12.83
CA SER A 263 5.20 11.06 12.93
C SER A 263 5.56 11.47 14.35
N ARG A 264 4.59 11.97 15.13
CA ARG A 264 4.72 12.34 16.55
C ARG A 264 3.68 11.65 17.43
N PRO A 265 3.77 10.31 17.59
CA PRO A 265 2.84 9.56 18.43
C PRO A 265 2.96 9.91 19.92
N ASP A 266 4.07 10.53 20.33
CA ASP A 266 4.31 11.06 21.67
C ASP A 266 3.36 12.20 22.03
N VAL A 267 3.09 13.11 21.08
CA VAL A 267 2.17 14.23 21.29
C VAL A 267 0.71 13.77 21.23
N HIS A 268 0.42 12.76 20.41
CA HIS A 268 -0.95 12.29 20.15
C HIS A 268 -1.34 11.03 20.93
N LYS A 269 -0.60 10.68 21.99
CA LYS A 269 -0.75 9.40 22.71
C LYS A 269 -2.20 9.10 23.11
N GLY A 270 -2.90 10.06 23.70
CA GLY A 270 -4.29 9.90 24.14
C GLY A 270 -5.24 9.55 22.98
N ARG A 271 -5.15 10.30 21.87
CA ARG A 271 -5.98 10.08 20.68
C ARG A 271 -5.64 8.74 20.01
N LEU A 272 -4.37 8.40 19.91
CA LEU A 272 -3.94 7.12 19.33
C LEU A 272 -4.38 5.93 20.20
N MET A 273 -4.33 6.04 21.54
CA MET A 273 -4.84 4.98 22.42
C MET A 273 -6.35 4.82 22.28
N LEU A 274 -7.09 5.93 22.17
CA LEU A 274 -8.53 5.89 21.95
C LEU A 274 -8.87 5.23 20.61
N VAL A 275 -8.19 5.61 19.52
CA VAL A 275 -8.38 5.01 18.19
C VAL A 275 -7.97 3.54 18.19
N ALA A 276 -6.87 3.18 18.86
CA ALA A 276 -6.44 1.79 19.00
C ALA A 276 -7.51 0.95 19.69
N PHE A 277 -8.00 1.41 20.84
CA PHE A 277 -9.01 0.70 21.62
C PHE A 277 -10.34 0.60 20.88
N LEU A 278 -10.91 1.73 20.45
CA LEU A 278 -12.21 1.75 19.76
C LEU A 278 -12.15 1.06 18.41
N GLY A 279 -11.09 1.26 17.63
CA GLY A 279 -10.93 0.62 16.33
C GLY A 279 -10.85 -0.89 16.44
N LEU A 280 -10.03 -1.42 17.36
CA LEU A 280 -9.92 -2.86 17.59
C LEU A 280 -11.21 -3.45 18.19
N ALA A 281 -11.86 -2.75 19.13
CA ALA A 281 -13.11 -3.20 19.71
C ALA A 281 -14.24 -3.25 18.66
N LEU A 282 -14.43 -2.19 17.87
CA LEU A 282 -15.43 -2.15 16.81
C LEU A 282 -15.13 -3.17 15.71
N GLY A 283 -13.85 -3.33 15.35
CA GLY A 283 -13.42 -4.36 14.40
C GLY A 283 -13.74 -5.78 14.89
N ALA A 284 -13.47 -6.09 16.16
CA ALA A 284 -13.77 -7.40 16.74
C ALA A 284 -15.28 -7.63 16.88
N LEU A 285 -16.03 -6.65 17.40
CA LEU A 285 -17.48 -6.75 17.58
C LEU A 285 -18.22 -6.88 16.24
N GLY A 286 -17.85 -6.08 15.24
CA GLY A 286 -18.44 -6.16 13.91
C GLY A 286 -18.10 -7.45 13.16
N GLY A 287 -16.98 -8.09 13.52
CA GLY A 287 -16.60 -9.39 12.98
C GLY A 287 -17.07 -10.60 13.78
N LEU A 288 -17.77 -10.41 14.90
CA LEU A 288 -18.07 -11.47 15.86
C LEU A 288 -18.93 -12.59 15.26
N SER A 289 -20.08 -12.25 14.64
CA SER A 289 -20.97 -13.25 14.03
C SER A 289 -20.32 -14.01 12.88
N TYR A 290 -19.60 -13.28 12.01
CA TYR A 290 -18.84 -13.89 10.93
C TYR A 290 -17.81 -14.89 11.47
N SER A 291 -17.04 -14.50 12.48
CA SER A 291 -15.96 -15.33 13.04
C SER A 291 -16.49 -16.55 13.79
N LEU A 292 -17.65 -16.44 14.46
CA LEU A 292 -18.31 -17.57 15.12
C LEU A 292 -18.78 -18.62 14.10
N LYS A 293 -19.36 -18.16 12.97
CA LYS A 293 -19.76 -19.01 11.86
C LYS A 293 -18.56 -19.67 11.17
N ASP A 294 -17.56 -18.88 10.79
CA ASP A 294 -16.36 -19.36 10.06
C ASP A 294 -15.53 -20.36 10.89
N SER A 295 -15.49 -20.17 12.21
CA SER A 295 -14.82 -21.11 13.13
C SER A 295 -15.61 -22.38 13.40
N GLY A 296 -16.90 -22.44 13.09
CA GLY A 296 -17.77 -23.56 13.45
C GLY A 296 -18.13 -23.65 14.94
N LEU A 297 -17.78 -22.64 15.75
CA LEU A 297 -18.13 -22.60 17.19
C LEU A 297 -19.63 -22.41 17.42
N MET A 298 -20.28 -21.65 16.53
CA MET A 298 -21.72 -21.39 16.60
C MET A 298 -22.23 -21.09 15.20
N ASP A 299 -23.35 -21.68 14.81
CA ASP A 299 -24.04 -21.35 13.56
C ASP A 299 -24.78 -20.01 13.70
N SER A 300 -24.01 -18.92 13.74
CA SER A 300 -24.52 -17.55 13.83
C SER A 300 -24.61 -16.92 12.46
N TYR A 301 -25.79 -16.39 12.11
CA TYR A 301 -25.97 -15.67 10.86
C TYR A 301 -27.03 -14.58 11.03
N PHE A 302 -26.75 -13.41 10.45
CA PHE A 302 -27.75 -12.37 10.21
C PHE A 302 -27.43 -11.65 8.90
N PHE A 303 -28.46 -11.08 8.28
CA PHE A 303 -28.33 -10.36 7.01
C PHE A 303 -27.38 -9.15 7.14
N GLY A 304 -26.38 -9.10 6.26
CA GLY A 304 -25.36 -8.06 6.20
C GLY A 304 -24.17 -8.27 7.12
N GLN A 305 -24.01 -9.46 7.73
CA GLN A 305 -22.86 -9.76 8.58
C GLN A 305 -21.52 -9.67 7.82
N ASP A 306 -21.46 -10.03 6.53
CA ASP A 306 -20.23 -10.04 5.76
C ASP A 306 -19.82 -8.59 5.42
N ALA A 307 -20.81 -7.78 5.04
CA ALA A 307 -20.63 -6.34 4.84
C ALA A 307 -20.19 -5.64 6.14
N LEU A 308 -20.81 -5.98 7.28
CA LEU A 308 -20.42 -5.44 8.58
C LEU A 308 -19.00 -5.83 8.96
N HIS A 309 -18.62 -7.10 8.74
CA HIS A 309 -17.29 -7.62 9.02
C HIS A 309 -16.21 -6.86 8.23
N GLU A 310 -16.45 -6.59 6.95
CA GLU A 310 -15.51 -5.86 6.07
C GLU A 310 -15.43 -4.36 6.42
N ILE A 311 -16.55 -3.68 6.63
CA ILE A 311 -16.57 -2.24 6.98
C ILE A 311 -15.89 -2.01 8.33
N THR A 312 -16.24 -2.80 9.35
CA THR A 312 -15.60 -2.69 10.67
C THR A 312 -14.14 -3.15 10.64
N GLY A 313 -13.77 -4.00 9.68
CA GLY A 313 -12.38 -4.34 9.37
C GLY A 313 -11.51 -3.11 9.05
N LEU A 314 -12.06 -2.11 8.35
CA LEU A 314 -11.37 -0.84 8.10
C LEU A 314 -11.10 -0.04 9.39
N LEU A 315 -12.04 -0.07 10.34
CA LEU A 315 -11.86 0.54 11.67
C LEU A 315 -10.84 -0.23 12.51
N GLY A 316 -10.88 -1.57 12.45
CA GLY A 316 -9.89 -2.45 13.07
C GLY A 316 -8.48 -2.19 12.54
N ALA A 317 -8.34 -1.96 11.23
CA ALA A 317 -7.09 -1.56 10.61
C ALA A 317 -6.58 -0.20 11.13
N ALA A 318 -7.46 0.80 11.27
CA ALA A 318 -7.08 2.07 11.87
C ALA A 318 -6.63 1.89 13.34
N GLY A 319 -7.31 1.00 14.09
CA GLY A 319 -6.93 0.65 15.45
C GLY A 319 -5.55 0.00 15.55
N TRP A 320 -5.27 -0.97 14.68
CA TRP A 320 -3.93 -1.57 14.56
C TRP A 320 -2.87 -0.53 14.18
N LEU A 321 -3.15 0.37 13.24
CA LEU A 321 -2.21 1.41 12.82
C LEU A 321 -1.85 2.32 13.99
N ALA A 322 -2.85 2.73 14.77
CA ALA A 322 -2.66 3.56 15.95
C ALA A 322 -1.84 2.82 17.03
N LEU A 323 -2.16 1.55 17.30
CA LEU A 323 -1.42 0.71 18.24
C LEU A 323 0.05 0.55 17.84
N LEU A 324 0.32 0.24 16.57
CA LEU A 324 1.67 0.08 16.05
C LEU A 324 2.43 1.41 15.98
N GLY A 325 1.74 2.52 15.72
CA GLY A 325 2.30 3.87 15.81
C GLY A 325 2.76 4.20 17.24
N LEU A 326 1.95 3.89 18.25
CA LEU A 326 2.30 4.01 19.66
C LEU A 326 3.50 3.11 20.03
N LEU A 327 3.49 1.86 19.55
CA LEU A 327 4.56 0.90 19.82
C LEU A 327 5.90 1.36 19.24
N ALA A 328 5.89 1.98 18.06
CA ALA A 328 7.11 2.52 17.45
C ALA A 328 7.67 3.72 18.22
N GLY A 329 6.79 4.61 18.67
CA GLY A 329 7.18 5.85 19.33
C GLY A 329 7.76 6.89 18.35
N PRO A 330 8.24 8.03 18.87
CA PRO A 330 8.76 9.11 18.04
C PRO A 330 10.05 8.74 17.31
N ALA A 331 10.38 9.50 16.27
CA ALA A 331 11.67 9.36 15.60
C ALA A 331 12.83 9.60 16.58
N ARG A 332 13.72 8.62 16.72
CA ARG A 332 14.91 8.64 17.58
C ARG A 332 16.09 8.03 16.84
N GLU A 333 17.31 8.47 17.16
CA GLU A 333 18.54 7.99 16.52
C GLU A 333 18.84 6.53 16.87
N ASN A 334 18.55 6.10 18.10
CA ASN A 334 18.77 4.73 18.58
C ASN A 334 17.46 4.11 19.04
N LEU A 335 16.92 3.19 18.24
CA LEU A 335 15.79 2.35 18.62
C LEU A 335 16.37 1.00 19.08
N GLY A 336 16.15 0.63 20.33
CA GLY A 336 16.67 -0.61 20.90
C GLY A 336 15.84 -1.85 20.54
N GLY A 337 16.50 -3.02 20.54
CA GLY A 337 15.89 -4.36 20.63
C GLY A 337 14.84 -4.67 19.56
N VAL A 338 13.65 -5.08 20.03
CA VAL A 338 12.54 -5.57 19.20
C VAL A 338 12.06 -4.56 18.16
N ARG A 339 12.10 -3.25 18.47
CA ARG A 339 11.69 -2.21 17.51
C ARG A 339 12.62 -2.15 16.31
N HIS A 340 13.92 -2.24 16.55
CA HIS A 340 14.92 -2.25 15.47
C HIS A 340 14.74 -3.47 14.56
N PHE A 341 14.44 -4.64 15.15
CA PHE A 341 14.15 -5.86 14.40
C PHE A 341 12.97 -5.67 13.45
N PHE A 342 11.80 -5.22 13.94
CA PHE A 342 10.64 -4.99 13.08
C PHE A 342 10.87 -3.90 12.03
N ILE A 343 11.60 -2.84 12.36
CA ILE A 343 11.98 -1.81 11.38
C ILE A 343 12.87 -2.41 10.29
N ALA A 344 13.84 -3.27 10.64
CA ALA A 344 14.67 -3.94 9.65
C ALA A 344 13.83 -4.78 8.68
N VAL A 345 12.83 -5.51 9.16
CA VAL A 345 11.89 -6.24 8.31
C VAL A 345 11.08 -5.27 7.44
N GLY A 346 10.51 -4.23 8.03
CA GLY A 346 9.66 -3.27 7.32
C GLY A 346 10.36 -2.45 6.24
N LYS A 347 11.66 -2.16 6.40
CA LYS A 347 12.49 -1.53 5.35
C LYS A 347 12.63 -2.40 4.09
N ARG A 348 12.29 -3.69 4.19
CA ARG A 348 12.45 -4.73 3.17
C ARG A 348 11.13 -5.48 2.95
N SER A 349 10.01 -4.79 3.16
CA SER A 349 8.69 -5.42 3.21
C SER A 349 8.25 -6.07 1.90
N MET A 350 8.66 -5.56 0.75
CA MET A 350 8.33 -6.15 -0.56
C MET A 350 9.12 -7.44 -0.77
N THR A 351 10.41 -7.44 -0.44
CA THR A 351 11.24 -8.65 -0.43
C THR A 351 10.68 -9.69 0.55
N ALA A 352 10.33 -9.27 1.77
CA ALA A 352 9.77 -10.16 2.78
C ALA A 352 8.46 -10.79 2.30
N TYR A 353 7.52 -9.98 1.80
CA TYR A 353 6.22 -10.46 1.32
C TYR A 353 6.34 -11.47 0.17
N VAL A 354 7.08 -11.14 -0.89
CA VAL A 354 7.26 -12.08 -2.02
C VAL A 354 8.07 -13.30 -1.59
N GLY A 355 9.06 -13.13 -0.70
CA GLY A 355 9.83 -14.24 -0.15
C GLY A 355 8.97 -15.19 0.71
N GLN A 356 7.96 -14.67 1.42
CA GLN A 356 6.98 -15.50 2.13
C GLN A 356 6.23 -16.40 1.15
N THR A 357 5.76 -15.88 0.02
CA THR A 357 5.11 -16.69 -1.03
C THR A 357 6.03 -17.80 -1.53
N VAL A 358 7.31 -17.50 -1.78
CA VAL A 358 8.29 -18.51 -2.22
C VAL A 358 8.49 -19.60 -1.17
N LEU A 359 8.60 -19.23 0.11
CA LEU A 359 8.75 -20.18 1.20
C LEU A 359 7.49 -21.01 1.45
N PHE A 360 6.31 -20.39 1.37
CA PHE A 360 5.04 -21.11 1.44
C PHE A 360 4.92 -22.10 0.29
N LEU A 361 5.17 -21.68 -0.95
CA LEU A 361 5.17 -22.55 -2.11
C LEU A 361 6.12 -23.74 -1.93
N ALA A 362 7.36 -23.49 -1.52
CA ALA A 362 8.34 -24.55 -1.26
C ALA A 362 7.87 -25.51 -0.15
N THR A 363 7.31 -24.97 0.94
CA THR A 363 6.84 -25.77 2.08
C THR A 363 5.67 -26.65 1.69
N PHE A 364 4.64 -26.09 1.05
CA PHE A 364 3.43 -26.81 0.70
C PHE A 364 3.66 -27.84 -0.43
N ILE A 365 4.54 -27.54 -1.39
CA ILE A 365 5.00 -28.53 -2.37
C ILE A 365 5.72 -29.69 -1.65
N ALA A 366 6.63 -29.40 -0.72
CA ALA A 366 7.36 -30.44 0.02
C ALA A 366 6.41 -31.34 0.84
N LEU A 367 5.41 -30.75 1.52
CA LEU A 367 4.39 -31.50 2.26
C LEU A 367 3.56 -32.39 1.31
N GLY A 368 3.11 -31.86 0.18
CA GLY A 368 2.38 -32.65 -0.83
C GLY A 368 3.21 -33.80 -1.41
N LEU A 369 4.49 -33.56 -1.71
CA LEU A 369 5.43 -34.60 -2.16
C LEU A 369 5.72 -35.66 -1.09
N ALA A 370 5.63 -35.29 0.19
CA ALA A 370 5.73 -36.23 1.31
C ALA A 370 4.45 -37.06 1.53
N GLY A 371 3.43 -36.89 0.69
CA GLY A 371 2.17 -37.62 0.77
C GLY A 371 1.16 -37.04 1.76
N ILE A 372 1.41 -35.84 2.29
CA ILE A 372 0.43 -35.15 3.15
C ILE A 372 -0.71 -34.65 2.27
N ARG A 373 -1.94 -34.99 2.66
CA ARG A 373 -3.16 -34.71 1.88
C ARG A 373 -4.03 -33.61 2.47
N GLY A 374 -3.72 -33.14 3.67
CA GLY A 374 -4.43 -32.08 4.38
C GLY A 374 -3.60 -31.53 5.53
N VAL A 375 -3.77 -30.25 5.83
CA VAL A 375 -3.07 -29.53 6.91
C VAL A 375 -4.11 -28.76 7.72
N SER A 376 -4.07 -28.88 9.05
CA SER A 376 -5.01 -28.18 9.93
C SER A 376 -4.72 -26.67 10.00
N GLN A 377 -5.71 -25.89 10.43
CA GLN A 377 -5.57 -24.42 10.56
C GLN A 377 -4.46 -24.04 11.57
N THR A 378 -4.36 -24.78 12.67
CA THR A 378 -3.35 -24.56 13.72
C THR A 378 -1.94 -24.88 13.22
N LEU A 379 -1.79 -25.97 12.45
CA LEU A 379 -0.50 -26.29 11.83
C LEU A 379 -0.15 -25.27 10.74
N GLY A 380 -1.14 -24.79 9.99
CA GLY A 380 -0.99 -23.68 9.04
C GLY A 380 -0.48 -22.40 9.71
N LEU A 381 -0.99 -22.05 10.89
CA LEU A 381 -0.44 -20.96 11.71
C LEU A 381 1.03 -21.21 12.06
N ALA A 382 1.39 -22.40 12.53
CA ALA A 382 2.78 -22.72 12.86
C ALA A 382 3.71 -22.57 11.64
N ILE A 383 3.27 -23.03 10.46
CA ILE A 383 3.98 -22.83 9.19
C ILE A 383 4.13 -21.33 8.88
N ALA A 384 3.07 -20.54 9.00
CA ALA A 384 3.13 -19.10 8.75
C ALA A 384 4.10 -18.37 9.66
N LEU A 385 4.13 -18.70 10.95
CA LEU A 385 5.08 -18.14 11.91
C LEU A 385 6.52 -18.56 11.59
N ALA A 386 6.74 -19.80 11.17
CA ALA A 386 8.06 -20.28 10.74
C ALA A 386 8.53 -19.54 9.47
N VAL A 387 7.68 -19.45 8.45
CA VAL A 387 7.94 -18.74 7.19
C VAL A 387 8.24 -17.26 7.45
N TRP A 388 7.44 -16.60 8.28
CA TRP A 388 7.69 -15.22 8.67
C TRP A 388 9.01 -15.08 9.43
N THR A 389 9.31 -15.98 10.37
CA THR A 389 10.55 -15.93 11.16
C THR A 389 11.77 -16.07 10.26
N LEU A 390 11.75 -17.00 9.30
CA LEU A 390 12.82 -17.17 8.31
C LEU A 390 13.04 -15.90 7.48
N MET A 391 11.97 -15.27 6.97
CA MET A 391 12.08 -14.01 6.24
C MET A 391 12.53 -12.85 7.12
N ALA A 392 12.10 -12.81 8.37
CA ALA A 392 12.49 -11.79 9.33
C ALA A 392 13.99 -11.89 9.68
N LEU A 393 14.48 -13.11 9.90
CA LEU A 393 15.91 -13.40 10.08
C LEU A 393 16.72 -13.03 8.83
N PHE A 394 16.25 -13.36 7.63
CA PHE A 394 16.89 -12.94 6.39
C PHE A 394 16.98 -11.40 6.29
N CYS A 395 15.91 -10.69 6.61
CA CYS A 395 15.91 -9.22 6.63
C CYS A 395 16.86 -8.64 7.69
N TRP A 396 16.96 -9.30 8.85
CA TRP A 396 17.89 -8.91 9.91
C TRP A 396 19.35 -9.15 9.52
N VAL A 397 19.67 -10.25 8.83
CA VAL A 397 21.01 -10.50 8.27
C VAL A 397 21.39 -9.44 7.23
N LEU A 398 20.44 -9.00 6.39
CA LEU A 398 20.68 -7.89 5.47
C LEU A 398 20.93 -6.57 6.21
N GLU A 399 20.25 -6.35 7.33
CA GLU A 399 20.46 -5.18 8.19
C GLU A 399 21.84 -5.19 8.83
N SER A 400 22.25 -6.30 9.44
CA SER A 400 23.55 -6.43 10.09
C SER A 400 24.71 -6.31 9.11
N LYS A 401 24.52 -6.70 7.85
CA LYS A 401 25.47 -6.48 6.75
C LYS A 401 25.42 -5.09 6.12
N GLY A 402 24.57 -4.17 6.62
CA GLY A 402 24.51 -2.78 6.17
C GLY A 402 23.71 -2.52 4.88
N TYR A 403 22.98 -3.50 4.35
CA TYR A 403 22.17 -3.31 3.14
C TYR A 403 20.92 -2.49 3.44
N GLN A 404 20.79 -1.27 2.95
CA GLN A 404 19.66 -0.39 3.30
C GLN A 404 18.26 -0.84 2.83
N ARG A 405 18.18 -1.81 1.90
CA ARG A 405 16.96 -2.29 1.22
C ARG A 405 17.10 -3.77 0.85
N GLY A 406 15.98 -4.46 0.64
CA GLY A 406 15.96 -5.82 0.12
C GLY A 406 16.17 -5.86 -1.40
N PRO A 407 16.44 -7.05 -1.98
CA PRO A 407 16.69 -7.21 -3.41
C PRO A 407 15.56 -6.70 -4.29
N LEU A 408 14.29 -6.99 -3.97
CA LEU A 408 13.15 -6.55 -4.78
C LEU A 408 12.95 -5.04 -4.72
N GLU A 409 13.16 -4.41 -3.55
CA GLU A 409 13.12 -2.95 -3.44
C GLU A 409 14.22 -2.28 -4.27
N VAL A 410 15.42 -2.87 -4.30
CA VAL A 410 16.54 -2.40 -5.13
C VAL A 410 16.19 -2.54 -6.61
N LEU A 411 15.65 -3.68 -7.03
CA LEU A 411 15.24 -3.92 -8.41
C LEU A 411 14.15 -2.94 -8.84
N LEU A 412 13.07 -2.80 -8.06
CA LEU A 412 11.99 -1.84 -8.33
C LEU A 412 12.53 -0.41 -8.45
N ARG A 413 13.38 0.03 -7.51
CA ARG A 413 13.95 1.38 -7.54
C ARG A 413 14.84 1.60 -8.77
N ARG A 414 15.67 0.62 -9.12
CA ARG A 414 16.53 0.68 -10.32
C ARG A 414 15.69 0.72 -11.59
N ALA A 415 14.65 -0.09 -11.68
CA ALA A 415 13.75 -0.15 -12.82
C ALA A 415 13.02 1.19 -13.04
N VAL A 416 12.47 1.77 -11.96
CA VAL A 416 11.83 3.10 -11.98
C VAL A 416 12.81 4.20 -12.39
N ALA A 417 14.05 4.16 -11.87
CA ALA A 417 15.07 5.13 -12.19
C ALA A 417 15.54 5.01 -13.64
N ARG A 418 15.70 3.80 -14.18
CA ARG A 418 16.11 3.56 -15.56
C ARG A 418 15.03 3.91 -16.58
N SER A 419 13.75 3.73 -16.24
CA SER A 419 12.65 4.15 -17.12
C SER A 419 12.27 5.64 -16.97
N ALA A 420 12.96 6.36 -16.08
CA ALA A 420 13.79 7.54 -16.38
C ALA A 420 13.59 8.40 -17.64
N GLY A 421 12.41 8.67 -18.19
CA GLY A 421 12.29 9.57 -19.36
C GLY A 421 12.78 11.00 -19.07
N THR A 422 13.56 11.59 -20.00
CA THR A 422 13.89 13.03 -19.98
C THR A 422 12.67 13.83 -20.37
N HIS A 423 12.25 14.76 -19.50
CA HIS A 423 11.16 15.67 -19.80
C HIS A 423 11.71 17.08 -19.87
N PRO A 424 11.43 17.82 -20.96
CA PRO A 424 11.83 19.22 -21.04
C PRO A 424 11.20 19.98 -19.87
N VAL A 425 12.06 20.58 -19.06
CA VAL A 425 11.66 21.53 -18.03
C VAL A 425 11.82 22.93 -18.62
N PRO A 426 10.89 23.88 -18.39
CA PRO A 426 11.06 25.25 -18.83
C PRO A 426 12.42 25.82 -18.39
N ARG A 427 13.18 26.37 -19.33
CA ARG A 427 14.50 26.95 -19.02
C ARG A 427 14.30 28.25 -18.27
N ILE A 428 15.07 28.44 -17.21
CA ILE A 428 15.15 29.72 -16.53
C ILE A 428 16.10 30.60 -17.36
N PRO A 429 15.71 31.82 -17.77
CA PRO A 429 16.60 32.73 -18.46
C PRO A 429 17.85 33.04 -17.63
N HIS A 430 19.00 33.21 -18.27
CA HIS A 430 20.21 33.73 -17.62
C HIS A 430 20.25 35.25 -17.78
N MET A 431 20.63 35.99 -16.72
CA MET A 431 21.03 37.38 -16.90
C MET A 431 22.29 37.42 -17.77
N ILE A 432 22.17 37.94 -18.99
CA ILE A 432 23.32 38.28 -19.82
C ILE A 432 23.90 39.58 -19.26
N GLN A 433 25.05 39.49 -18.60
CA GLN A 433 25.82 40.68 -18.26
C GLN A 433 26.32 41.28 -19.59
N PRO A 434 25.99 42.55 -19.93
CA PRO A 434 26.43 43.12 -21.19
C PRO A 434 27.97 43.11 -21.21
N ALA A 435 28.53 42.41 -22.19
CA ALA A 435 29.97 42.42 -22.43
C ALA A 435 30.38 43.83 -22.86
N GLY A 436 31.10 44.53 -21.99
CA GLY A 436 31.79 45.78 -22.32
C GLY A 436 30.86 46.99 -22.42
N ILE A 437 30.48 47.56 -21.28
CA ILE A 437 30.31 49.02 -21.19
C ILE A 437 31.17 49.45 -20.02
N ASP A 438 32.28 50.13 -20.33
CA ASP A 438 33.11 50.80 -19.34
C ASP A 438 32.22 51.62 -18.41
N ALA A 439 32.38 51.39 -17.11
CA ALA A 439 31.58 51.97 -16.05
C ALA A 439 31.87 53.48 -15.88
N VAL A 440 31.56 54.28 -16.89
CA VAL A 440 31.54 55.74 -16.82
C VAL A 440 30.41 56.21 -17.73
N ASN A 441 29.31 56.67 -17.12
CA ASN A 441 28.11 57.27 -17.74
C ASN A 441 27.06 56.34 -18.36
N THR A 442 26.24 55.72 -17.51
CA THR A 442 24.88 55.32 -17.93
C THR A 442 23.86 55.69 -16.84
N PRO A 443 22.81 56.47 -17.13
CA PRO A 443 21.75 56.78 -16.17
C PRO A 443 20.97 55.52 -15.78
N GLN A 444 20.47 55.47 -14.54
CA GLN A 444 19.67 54.38 -13.94
C GLN A 444 18.40 53.95 -14.73
N SER A 445 18.07 54.59 -15.85
CA SER A 445 16.87 54.29 -16.64
C SER A 445 17.01 53.13 -17.65
N ALA A 446 18.18 52.50 -17.76
CA ALA A 446 18.45 51.43 -18.74
C ALA A 446 18.24 49.99 -18.24
N LEU A 447 17.71 49.80 -17.02
CA LEU A 447 17.29 48.48 -16.53
C LEU A 447 15.82 48.23 -16.88
N THR A 448 15.53 48.01 -18.16
CA THR A 448 14.22 47.51 -18.59
C THR A 448 14.17 45.98 -18.42
N PRO A 449 13.20 45.42 -17.68
CA PRO A 449 12.98 43.98 -17.69
C PRO A 449 12.50 43.59 -19.09
N MET A 450 13.23 42.70 -19.77
CA MET A 450 12.79 42.13 -21.03
C MET A 450 11.48 41.35 -20.78
N SER A 451 10.41 41.88 -21.37
CA SER A 451 9.12 41.27 -21.73
C SER A 451 8.73 39.97 -21.00
N ALA A 452 7.67 40.10 -20.19
CA ALA A 452 6.92 39.00 -19.61
C ALA A 452 6.54 37.94 -20.66
N TYR A 453 6.93 36.69 -20.38
CA TYR A 453 6.40 35.52 -21.07
C TYR A 453 4.89 35.45 -20.85
N ALA A 454 4.11 35.71 -21.89
CA ALA A 454 2.67 35.50 -21.90
C ALA A 454 2.37 34.00 -21.86
N PRO A 455 1.50 33.51 -20.96
CA PRO A 455 1.07 32.11 -20.98
C PRO A 455 0.24 31.85 -22.26
N PRO A 456 0.31 30.64 -22.85
CA PRO A 456 -0.52 30.30 -23.98
C PRO A 456 -2.00 30.33 -23.55
N ALA A 457 -2.81 31.02 -24.35
CA ALA A 457 -4.24 31.15 -24.17
C ALA A 457 -4.92 29.76 -24.12
N ASP A 458 -5.88 29.62 -23.22
CA ASP A 458 -6.87 28.56 -23.23
C ASP A 458 -7.48 28.43 -24.63
N THR A 459 -7.31 27.27 -25.24
CA THR A 459 -8.19 26.83 -26.32
C THR A 459 -9.12 25.77 -25.75
N GLU A 460 -10.39 26.15 -25.66
CA GLU A 460 -11.54 25.30 -25.48
C GLU A 460 -11.47 24.03 -26.35
N ARG A 461 -11.58 22.86 -25.72
CA ARG A 461 -12.55 21.79 -26.02
C ARG A 461 -12.48 20.65 -25.03
#